data_AF-A0A8T6P0E4-F1
#
_entry.id   AF-A0A8T6P0E4-F1
#
_cell.length_a   1.000
_cell.length_b   1.000
_cell.length_c   1.000
_cell.angle_alpha   90.00
_cell.angle_beta   90.00
_cell.angle_gamma   90.00
#
_symmetry.space_group_name_H-M   'P 1'
#
loop_
_entity.id
_entity.type
_entity.pdbx_description
1 polymer ?
#
loop_
_entity_poly.entity_id
_entity_poly.type
_entity_poly.pdbx_seq_one_letter_code
_entity_poly.pdbx_strand_id
1 'polypeptide(L)'
;MTFTNDRDHYDAIEIDTLMSVLLDPDAEPDTHQKSLASLARRHFLGRTSSLIKILSSVVKNTDKYDQDVMSHLIDIFATDPDPDATSGMIEMLPKVAESVLDPNTALDPEFREYYYQALATRQREEDLAVWAELLPEFKPKTLIAILIDPTAEPLMIIEPYTLLDRAPEPERTRSLMSLVAALASTGGSRDRLKKALELLIQSHDDQQYEQGLDALSGHWERAKKAKRTNHQSRLEAVLKALDKRPRTPGEMLTGRRPWAG
;
A
#
# COMPACT_ATOMS: atom_id res chain seq x y z
N MET A 1 -30.62 -28.00 -31.71
CA MET A 1 -29.29 -27.61 -31.21
C MET A 1 -29.44 -27.26 -29.75
N THR A 2 -29.13 -28.21 -28.88
CA THR A 2 -29.12 -28.05 -27.43
C THR A 2 -27.83 -27.33 -27.08
N PHE A 3 -27.91 -26.07 -26.65
CA PHE A 3 -26.82 -25.44 -25.90
C PHE A 3 -26.83 -26.08 -24.52
N THR A 4 -26.21 -27.26 -24.39
CA THR A 4 -25.82 -27.76 -23.07
C THR A 4 -24.75 -26.78 -22.58
N ASN A 5 -25.19 -25.94 -21.64
CA ASN A 5 -24.48 -24.82 -21.04
C ASN A 5 -23.06 -25.21 -20.62
N ASP A 6 -22.04 -24.55 -21.18
CA ASP A 6 -20.68 -24.52 -20.59
C ASP A 6 -20.73 -24.22 -19.08
N ARG A 7 -21.73 -23.42 -18.66
CA ARG A 7 -22.02 -23.11 -17.24
C ARG A 7 -22.29 -24.35 -16.38
N ASP A 8 -23.08 -25.31 -16.87
CA ASP A 8 -23.48 -26.49 -16.11
C ASP A 8 -22.28 -27.44 -15.93
N HIS A 9 -21.32 -27.42 -16.86
CA HIS A 9 -20.07 -28.17 -16.74
C HIS A 9 -19.12 -27.58 -15.70
N TYR A 10 -18.92 -26.26 -15.66
CA TYR A 10 -18.03 -25.63 -14.68
C TYR A 10 -18.58 -25.65 -13.25
N ASP A 11 -19.90 -25.66 -13.08
CA ASP A 11 -20.51 -25.77 -11.75
C ASP A 11 -20.38 -27.20 -11.18
N ALA A 12 -20.16 -28.21 -12.03
CA ALA A 12 -19.91 -29.60 -11.63
C ALA A 12 -18.44 -29.90 -11.29
N ILE A 13 -17.50 -29.00 -11.58
CA ILE A 13 -16.06 -29.18 -11.30
C ILE A 13 -15.81 -29.14 -9.79
N GLU A 14 -14.88 -29.94 -9.27
CA GLU A 14 -14.51 -29.89 -7.84
C GLU A 14 -13.73 -28.62 -7.49
N ILE A 15 -13.84 -28.14 -6.25
CA ILE A 15 -13.16 -26.90 -5.80
C ILE A 15 -11.65 -26.99 -6.04
N ASP A 16 -11.05 -28.14 -5.74
CA ASP A 16 -9.60 -28.32 -5.88
C ASP A 16 -9.14 -28.21 -7.34
N THR A 17 -9.96 -28.68 -8.29
CA THR A 17 -9.68 -28.53 -9.72
C THR A 17 -9.82 -27.09 -10.17
N LEU A 18 -10.86 -26.37 -9.73
CA LEU A 18 -10.98 -24.94 -10.01
C LEU A 18 -9.79 -24.15 -9.45
N MET A 19 -9.38 -24.48 -8.22
CA MET A 19 -8.23 -23.84 -7.58
C MET A 19 -6.93 -24.12 -8.32
N SER A 20 -6.71 -25.34 -8.82
CA SER A 20 -5.52 -25.65 -9.62
C SER A 20 -5.45 -24.79 -10.88
N VAL A 21 -6.58 -24.56 -11.55
CA VAL A 21 -6.65 -23.71 -12.75
C VAL A 21 -6.46 -22.24 -12.40
N LEU A 22 -7.14 -21.75 -11.36
CA LEU A 22 -7.09 -20.35 -10.93
C LEU A 22 -5.74 -19.93 -10.32
N LEU A 23 -4.95 -20.89 -9.86
CA LEU A 23 -3.60 -20.67 -9.35
C LEU A 23 -2.51 -20.85 -10.41
N ASP A 24 -2.85 -21.45 -11.56
CA ASP A 24 -1.95 -21.62 -12.69
C ASP A 24 -1.91 -20.32 -13.51
N PRO A 25 -0.80 -19.55 -13.47
CA PRO A 25 -0.70 -18.31 -14.23
C PRO A 25 -0.62 -18.53 -15.74
N ASP A 26 -0.35 -19.76 -16.21
CA ASP A 26 -0.21 -20.08 -17.63
C ASP A 26 -1.54 -20.59 -18.24
N ALA A 27 -2.62 -20.68 -17.46
CA ALA A 27 -3.94 -21.07 -17.95
C ALA A 27 -4.57 -19.98 -18.84
N GLU A 28 -5.42 -20.38 -19.79
CA GLU A 28 -6.06 -19.43 -20.70
C GLU A 28 -7.02 -18.48 -19.95
N PRO A 29 -7.06 -17.18 -20.29
CA PRO A 29 -7.91 -16.19 -19.60
C PRO A 29 -9.40 -16.56 -19.57
N ASP A 30 -9.96 -17.12 -20.66
CA ASP A 30 -11.35 -17.59 -20.68
C ASP A 30 -11.60 -18.72 -19.67
N THR A 31 -10.60 -19.61 -19.50
CA THR A 31 -10.65 -20.68 -18.51
C THR A 31 -10.58 -20.12 -17.09
N HIS A 32 -9.73 -19.12 -16.84
CA HIS A 32 -9.72 -18.40 -15.55
C HIS A 32 -11.06 -17.74 -15.28
N GLN A 33 -11.61 -16.97 -16.21
CA GLN A 33 -12.88 -16.25 -16.02
C GLN A 33 -14.04 -17.22 -15.75
N LYS A 34 -14.16 -18.31 -16.49
CA LYS A 34 -15.18 -19.34 -16.27
C LYS A 34 -15.02 -20.04 -14.92
N SER A 35 -13.79 -20.36 -14.55
CA SER A 35 -13.46 -20.99 -13.26
C SER A 35 -13.77 -20.06 -12.08
N LEU A 36 -13.42 -18.78 -12.23
CA LEU A 36 -13.63 -17.74 -11.22
C LEU A 36 -15.13 -17.46 -11.02
N ALA A 37 -15.88 -17.35 -12.12
CA ALA A 37 -17.33 -17.21 -12.07
C ALA A 37 -18.02 -18.42 -11.42
N SER A 38 -17.52 -19.64 -11.68
CA SER A 38 -18.00 -20.86 -10.99
C SER A 38 -17.70 -20.81 -9.50
N LEU A 39 -16.48 -20.44 -9.11
CA LEU A 39 -16.09 -20.30 -7.70
C LEU A 39 -16.93 -19.25 -6.97
N ALA A 40 -17.20 -18.10 -7.60
CA ALA A 40 -17.99 -17.01 -7.03
C ALA A 40 -19.41 -17.46 -6.64
N ARG A 41 -20.03 -18.35 -7.43
CA ARG A 41 -21.38 -18.88 -7.20
C ARG A 41 -21.45 -19.90 -6.06
N ARG A 42 -20.32 -20.42 -5.58
CA ARG A 42 -20.31 -21.46 -4.53
C ARG A 42 -20.68 -20.88 -3.18
N HIS A 43 -21.19 -21.76 -2.31
CA HIS A 43 -21.51 -21.42 -0.94
C HIS A 43 -20.28 -20.86 -0.20
N PHE A 44 -20.55 -19.93 0.70
CA PHE A 44 -19.57 -19.05 1.32
C PHE A 44 -18.44 -19.75 2.10
N LEU A 45 -18.73 -20.89 2.76
CA LEU A 45 -17.77 -21.63 3.59
C LEU A 45 -16.49 -22.00 2.83
N GLY A 46 -15.38 -21.33 3.16
CA GLY A 46 -14.06 -21.55 2.55
C GLY A 46 -13.82 -20.82 1.22
N ARG A 47 -14.84 -20.15 0.65
CA ARG A 47 -14.71 -19.38 -0.60
C ARG A 47 -13.74 -18.22 -0.44
N THR A 48 -13.87 -17.44 0.64
CA THR A 48 -13.00 -16.28 0.91
C THR A 48 -11.54 -16.68 1.02
N SER A 49 -11.21 -17.73 1.78
CA SER A 49 -9.82 -18.21 1.90
C SER A 49 -9.24 -18.66 0.56
N SER A 50 -10.06 -19.26 -0.30
CA SER A 50 -9.67 -19.62 -1.66
C SER A 50 -9.44 -18.38 -2.53
N LEU A 51 -10.34 -17.40 -2.49
CA LEU A 51 -10.19 -16.14 -3.22
C LEU A 51 -8.95 -15.36 -2.75
N ILE A 52 -8.63 -15.36 -1.44
CA ILE A 52 -7.40 -14.74 -0.91
C ILE A 52 -6.15 -15.44 -1.46
N LYS A 53 -6.15 -16.78 -1.54
CA LYS A 53 -5.05 -17.53 -2.15
C LYS A 53 -4.86 -17.17 -3.62
N ILE A 54 -5.95 -17.06 -4.38
CA ILE A 54 -5.92 -16.65 -5.79
C ILE A 54 -5.40 -15.22 -5.90
N LEU A 55 -5.94 -14.28 -5.14
CA LEU A 55 -5.49 -12.88 -5.14
C LEU A 55 -4.01 -12.77 -4.76
N SER A 56 -3.55 -13.56 -3.80
CA SER A 56 -2.14 -13.63 -3.45
C SER A 56 -1.27 -14.26 -4.56
N SER A 57 -1.81 -15.13 -5.40
CA SER A 57 -1.10 -15.67 -6.58
C SER A 57 -1.01 -14.62 -7.69
N VAL A 58 -2.13 -13.94 -7.95
CA VAL A 58 -2.24 -12.82 -8.89
C VAL A 58 -1.23 -11.74 -8.56
N VAL A 59 -1.24 -11.22 -7.32
CA VAL A 59 -0.30 -10.17 -6.87
C VAL A 59 1.17 -10.59 -7.01
N LYS A 60 1.47 -11.89 -6.89
CA LYS A 60 2.84 -12.41 -7.06
C LYS A 60 3.27 -12.57 -8.51
N ASN A 61 2.33 -12.75 -9.44
CA ASN A 61 2.58 -13.05 -10.85
C ASN A 61 1.77 -12.11 -11.76
N THR A 62 1.70 -10.82 -11.40
CA THR A 62 0.81 -9.84 -12.04
C THR A 62 1.07 -9.71 -13.54
N ASP A 63 2.29 -9.95 -13.99
CA ASP A 63 2.70 -9.94 -15.41
C ASP A 63 2.16 -11.13 -16.21
N LYS A 64 1.65 -12.17 -15.55
CA LYS A 64 1.16 -13.40 -16.18
C LYS A 64 -0.36 -13.53 -16.19
N TYR A 65 -1.06 -12.88 -15.26
CA TYR A 65 -2.52 -12.89 -15.24
C TYR A 65 -3.09 -11.84 -16.20
N ASP A 66 -4.25 -12.13 -16.76
CA ASP A 66 -4.99 -11.19 -17.60
C ASP A 66 -5.69 -10.11 -16.76
N GLN A 67 -5.72 -8.86 -17.24
CA GLN A 67 -6.25 -7.71 -16.50
C GLN A 67 -7.75 -7.84 -16.20
N ASP A 68 -8.53 -8.47 -17.08
CA ASP A 68 -9.96 -8.70 -16.84
C ASP A 68 -10.17 -9.75 -15.75
N VAL A 69 -9.32 -10.80 -15.71
CA VAL A 69 -9.34 -11.81 -14.64
C VAL A 69 -9.03 -11.16 -13.29
N MET A 70 -8.02 -10.31 -13.24
CA MET A 70 -7.64 -9.58 -12.04
C MET A 70 -8.77 -8.67 -11.54
N SER A 71 -9.40 -7.92 -12.45
CA SER A 71 -10.50 -7.01 -12.13
C SER A 71 -11.72 -7.77 -11.65
N HIS A 72 -12.08 -8.86 -12.33
CA HIS A 72 -13.19 -9.72 -11.94
C HIS A 72 -12.99 -10.33 -10.54
N LEU A 73 -11.75 -10.70 -10.18
CA LEU A 73 -11.44 -11.20 -8.85
C LEU A 73 -11.68 -10.14 -7.77
N ILE A 74 -11.29 -8.90 -8.03
CA ILE A 74 -11.55 -7.76 -7.14
C ILE A 74 -13.06 -7.49 -7.05
N ASP A 75 -13.79 -7.59 -8.15
CA ASP A 75 -15.25 -7.40 -8.18
C ASP A 75 -15.99 -8.42 -7.32
N ILE A 76 -15.55 -9.66 -7.34
CA ILE A 76 -16.12 -10.71 -6.49
C ILE A 76 -16.00 -10.30 -5.01
N PHE A 77 -14.81 -9.86 -4.57
CA PHE A 77 -14.63 -9.38 -3.20
C PHE A 77 -15.45 -8.13 -2.90
N ALA A 78 -15.49 -7.16 -3.81
CA ALA A 78 -16.20 -5.89 -3.62
C ALA A 78 -17.71 -6.07 -3.48
N THR A 79 -18.27 -7.04 -4.23
CA THR A 79 -19.71 -7.29 -4.29
C THR A 79 -20.18 -8.37 -3.31
N ASP A 80 -19.27 -9.13 -2.70
CA ASP A 80 -19.59 -10.18 -1.73
C ASP A 80 -20.41 -9.61 -0.56
N PRO A 81 -21.59 -10.17 -0.25
CA PRO A 81 -22.33 -9.77 0.94
C PRO A 81 -21.62 -10.09 2.25
N ASP A 82 -20.70 -11.05 2.26
CA ASP A 82 -20.11 -11.51 3.52
C ASP A 82 -18.99 -10.57 4.03
N PRO A 83 -18.97 -10.18 5.32
CA PRO A 83 -17.89 -9.37 5.89
C PRO A 83 -16.50 -10.01 5.81
N ASP A 84 -16.38 -11.35 5.73
CA ASP A 84 -15.07 -11.99 5.58
C ASP A 84 -14.37 -11.59 4.27
N ALA A 85 -15.11 -11.19 3.24
CA ALA A 85 -14.51 -10.63 2.04
C ALA A 85 -13.78 -9.31 2.33
N THR A 86 -14.30 -8.49 3.26
CA THR A 86 -13.62 -7.28 3.75
C THR A 86 -12.36 -7.66 4.52
N SER A 87 -12.45 -8.65 5.41
CA SER A 87 -11.28 -9.18 6.14
C SER A 87 -10.19 -9.66 5.18
N GLY A 88 -10.58 -10.40 4.14
CA GLY A 88 -9.65 -10.93 3.13
C GLY A 88 -9.00 -9.85 2.28
N MET A 89 -9.74 -8.81 1.90
CA MET A 89 -9.15 -7.64 1.26
C MET A 89 -8.19 -6.92 2.23
N ILE A 90 -8.60 -6.64 3.47
CA ILE A 90 -7.71 -5.99 4.43
C ILE A 90 -6.42 -6.79 4.68
N GLU A 91 -6.49 -8.12 4.75
CA GLU A 91 -5.32 -9.00 4.89
C GLU A 91 -4.35 -8.88 3.69
N MET A 92 -4.89 -8.67 2.49
CA MET A 92 -4.12 -8.53 1.26
C MET A 92 -3.57 -7.12 1.05
N LEU A 93 -4.14 -6.11 1.70
CA LEU A 93 -3.77 -4.71 1.53
C LEU A 93 -2.26 -4.44 1.74
N PRO A 94 -1.57 -5.00 2.75
CA PRO A 94 -0.12 -4.84 2.89
C PRO A 94 0.66 -5.31 1.66
N LYS A 95 0.28 -6.43 1.04
CA LYS A 95 0.97 -6.94 -0.17
C LYS A 95 0.75 -6.02 -1.37
N VAL A 96 -0.43 -5.42 -1.49
CA VAL A 96 -0.77 -4.48 -2.57
C VAL A 96 -0.09 -3.14 -2.36
N ALA A 97 -0.30 -2.52 -1.20
CA ALA A 97 0.21 -1.19 -0.89
C ALA A 97 1.73 -1.15 -0.80
N GLU A 98 2.36 -2.10 -0.09
CA GLU A 98 3.80 -2.09 0.10
C GLU A 98 4.59 -2.39 -1.17
N SER A 99 3.95 -2.86 -2.25
CA SER A 99 4.60 -3.04 -3.55
C SER A 99 5.20 -1.73 -4.08
N VAL A 100 4.63 -0.57 -3.73
CA VAL A 100 5.15 0.75 -4.15
C VAL A 100 6.53 1.06 -3.54
N LEU A 101 6.93 0.36 -2.47
CA LEU A 101 8.20 0.58 -1.79
C LEU A 101 9.39 -0.06 -2.52
N ASP A 102 9.16 -1.04 -3.39
CA ASP A 102 10.19 -1.69 -4.19
C ASP A 102 9.85 -1.61 -5.69
N PRO A 103 10.57 -0.78 -6.47
CA PRO A 103 10.33 -0.63 -7.90
C PRO A 103 10.41 -1.94 -8.70
N ASN A 104 11.10 -2.97 -8.21
CA ASN A 104 11.23 -4.25 -8.93
C ASN A 104 10.01 -5.16 -8.74
N THR A 105 9.20 -4.91 -7.72
CA THR A 105 8.02 -5.70 -7.37
C THR A 105 6.75 -4.84 -7.32
N ALA A 106 6.84 -3.59 -7.77
CA ALA A 106 5.72 -2.67 -7.82
C ALA A 106 4.64 -3.21 -8.76
N LEU A 107 3.43 -3.33 -8.22
CA LEU A 107 2.25 -3.68 -9.01
C LEU A 107 1.96 -2.58 -10.06
N ASP A 108 1.09 -2.89 -11.01
CA ASP A 108 0.60 -1.86 -11.91
C ASP A 108 -0.22 -0.79 -11.14
N PRO A 109 -0.06 0.52 -11.42
CA PRO A 109 -0.84 1.56 -10.75
C PRO A 109 -2.35 1.41 -10.93
N GLU A 110 -2.84 0.98 -12.09
CA GLU A 110 -4.28 0.78 -12.37
C GLU A 110 -4.83 -0.35 -11.49
N PHE A 111 -4.08 -1.46 -11.37
CA PHE A 111 -4.47 -2.56 -10.49
C PHE A 111 -4.57 -2.11 -9.02
N ARG A 112 -3.58 -1.35 -8.53
CA ARG A 112 -3.61 -0.82 -7.15
C ARG A 112 -4.78 0.12 -6.94
N GLU A 113 -5.00 1.06 -7.86
CA GLU A 113 -6.11 2.00 -7.79
C GLU A 113 -7.45 1.28 -7.72
N TYR A 114 -7.67 0.31 -8.62
CA TYR A 114 -8.90 -0.46 -8.66
C TYR A 114 -9.14 -1.23 -7.35
N TYR A 115 -8.09 -1.87 -6.84
CA TYR A 115 -8.14 -2.56 -5.56
C TYR A 115 -8.50 -1.63 -4.39
N TYR A 116 -7.89 -0.44 -4.34
CA TYR A 116 -8.17 0.55 -3.30
C TYR A 116 -9.60 1.09 -3.38
N GLN A 117 -10.10 1.37 -4.59
CA GLN A 117 -11.49 1.81 -4.80
C GLN A 117 -12.47 0.72 -4.35
N ALA A 118 -12.25 -0.53 -4.77
CA ALA A 118 -13.07 -1.66 -4.38
C ALA A 118 -13.12 -1.82 -2.85
N LEU A 119 -11.97 -1.81 -2.18
CA LEU A 119 -11.89 -1.90 -0.73
C LEU A 119 -12.60 -0.71 -0.04
N ALA A 120 -12.43 0.51 -0.57
CA ALA A 120 -13.08 1.69 -0.03
C ALA A 120 -14.62 1.67 -0.17
N THR A 121 -15.19 0.88 -1.08
CA THR A 121 -16.65 0.73 -1.22
C THR A 121 -17.28 -0.18 -0.15
N ARG A 122 -16.46 -0.96 0.58
CA ARG A 122 -16.88 -1.89 1.63
C ARG A 122 -17.16 -1.14 2.93
N GLN A 123 -18.34 -0.52 3.01
CA GLN A 123 -18.77 0.35 4.13
C GLN A 123 -20.12 -0.08 4.74
N ARG A 124 -20.56 -1.32 4.54
CA ARG A 124 -21.77 -1.85 5.19
C ARG A 124 -21.51 -1.97 6.69
N GLU A 125 -22.55 -2.01 7.51
CA GLU A 125 -22.40 -2.04 8.97
C GLU A 125 -21.48 -3.17 9.46
N GLU A 126 -21.61 -4.36 8.87
CA GLU A 126 -20.75 -5.52 9.14
C GLU A 126 -19.30 -5.33 8.63
N ASP A 127 -19.10 -4.66 7.50
CA ASP A 127 -17.78 -4.31 6.98
C ASP A 127 -17.07 -3.30 7.88
N LEU A 128 -17.82 -2.32 8.40
CA LEU A 128 -17.29 -1.29 9.30
C LEU A 128 -16.84 -1.89 10.63
N ALA A 129 -17.50 -2.95 11.11
CA ALA A 129 -17.04 -3.69 12.28
C ALA A 129 -15.68 -4.36 12.01
N VAL A 130 -15.49 -4.97 10.83
CA VAL A 130 -14.21 -5.55 10.40
C VAL A 130 -13.14 -4.46 10.30
N TRP A 131 -13.44 -3.31 9.70
CA TRP A 131 -12.51 -2.17 9.65
C TRP A 131 -12.10 -1.71 11.06
N ALA A 132 -13.06 -1.55 11.97
CA ALA A 132 -12.79 -1.09 13.32
C ALA A 132 -11.88 -2.07 14.10
N GLU A 133 -12.02 -3.37 13.84
CA GLU A 133 -11.18 -4.41 14.42
C GLU A 133 -9.75 -4.42 13.82
N LEU A 134 -9.63 -4.30 12.49
CA LEU A 134 -8.35 -4.54 11.81
C LEU A 134 -7.50 -3.28 11.60
N LEU A 135 -8.08 -2.08 11.53
CA LEU A 135 -7.32 -0.84 11.31
C LEU A 135 -6.24 -0.57 12.37
N PRO A 136 -6.49 -0.79 13.69
CA PRO A 136 -5.45 -0.60 14.71
C PRO A 136 -4.22 -1.50 14.54
N GLU A 137 -4.38 -2.64 13.87
CA GLU A 137 -3.30 -3.63 13.66
C GLU A 137 -2.41 -3.29 12.45
N PHE A 138 -2.71 -2.20 11.73
CA PHE A 138 -1.93 -1.81 10.56
C PHE A 138 -0.53 -1.39 10.95
N LYS A 139 0.45 -2.07 10.36
CA LYS A 139 1.86 -1.75 10.56
C LYS A 139 2.16 -0.36 9.97
N PRO A 140 3.04 0.44 10.60
CA PRO A 140 3.41 1.74 10.07
C PRO A 140 3.94 1.70 8.64
N LYS A 141 4.62 0.61 8.25
CA LYS A 141 5.10 0.40 6.89
C LYS A 141 3.96 0.42 5.86
N THR A 142 2.85 -0.25 6.14
CA THR A 142 1.67 -0.29 5.27
C THR A 142 1.02 1.10 5.17
N LEU A 143 0.88 1.80 6.30
CA LEU A 143 0.33 3.16 6.33
C LEU A 143 1.21 4.16 5.55
N ILE A 144 2.53 4.05 5.68
CA ILE A 144 3.48 4.84 4.90
C ILE A 144 3.32 4.54 3.41
N ALA A 145 3.21 3.26 3.03
CA ALA A 145 3.03 2.85 1.64
C ALA A 145 1.77 3.49 1.03
N ILE A 146 0.64 3.43 1.75
CA ILE A 146 -0.62 4.09 1.38
C ILE A 146 -0.41 5.61 1.21
N LEU A 147 0.31 6.27 2.12
CA LEU A 147 0.51 7.72 2.07
C LEU A 147 1.44 8.18 0.95
N ILE A 148 2.38 7.36 0.50
CA ILE A 148 3.28 7.72 -0.60
C ILE A 148 2.74 7.32 -1.97
N ASP A 149 1.81 6.36 -2.03
CA ASP A 149 1.22 5.91 -3.28
C ASP A 149 0.23 6.98 -3.81
N PRO A 150 0.46 7.52 -5.02
CA PRO A 150 -0.45 8.51 -5.60
C PRO A 150 -1.84 7.92 -5.91
N THR A 151 -1.96 6.61 -6.12
CA THR A 151 -3.26 5.99 -6.46
C THR A 151 -4.09 5.63 -5.23
N ALA A 152 -3.53 5.72 -4.01
CA ALA A 152 -4.19 5.35 -2.77
C ALA A 152 -5.14 6.42 -2.19
N GLU A 153 -5.53 7.42 -2.99
CA GLU A 153 -6.50 8.44 -2.57
C GLU A 153 -7.82 7.84 -2.03
N PRO A 154 -8.40 6.76 -2.59
CA PRO A 154 -9.60 6.12 -2.03
C PRO A 154 -9.42 5.65 -0.58
N LEU A 155 -8.19 5.27 -0.18
CA LEU A 155 -7.88 4.82 1.18
C LEU A 155 -7.61 5.97 2.15
N MET A 156 -7.73 7.23 1.74
CA MET A 156 -7.63 8.33 2.72
C MET A 156 -8.79 8.31 3.74
N ILE A 157 -9.88 7.61 3.44
CA ILE A 157 -11.03 7.41 4.35
C ILE A 157 -10.66 6.71 5.67
N ILE A 158 -9.61 5.87 5.68
CA ILE A 158 -9.16 5.20 6.91
C ILE A 158 -8.21 6.07 7.75
N GLU A 159 -8.04 7.33 7.35
CA GLU A 159 -7.19 8.33 8.00
C GLU A 159 -5.77 7.83 8.35
N PRO A 160 -4.93 7.45 7.37
CA PRO A 160 -3.63 6.84 7.65
C PRO A 160 -2.69 7.70 8.52
N TYR A 161 -2.81 9.04 8.42
CA TYR A 161 -2.10 9.96 9.32
C TYR A 161 -2.53 9.81 10.77
N THR A 162 -3.84 9.71 11.04
CA THR A 162 -4.37 9.53 12.39
C THR A 162 -3.87 8.21 12.98
N LEU A 163 -3.84 7.14 12.18
CA LEU A 163 -3.32 5.83 12.62
C LEU A 163 -1.82 5.89 12.94
N LEU A 164 -1.00 6.53 12.08
CA LEU A 164 0.42 6.74 12.36
C LEU A 164 0.66 7.61 13.60
N ASP A 165 -0.15 8.66 13.80
CA ASP A 165 -0.01 9.60 14.90
C ASP A 165 -0.43 9.01 16.26
N ARG A 166 -1.27 7.96 16.25
CA ARG A 166 -1.66 7.21 17.46
C ARG A 166 -0.65 6.16 17.90
N ALA A 167 0.35 5.87 17.07
CA ALA A 167 1.40 4.93 17.45
C ALA A 167 2.12 5.41 18.73
N PRO A 168 2.57 4.51 19.62
CA PRO A 168 3.35 4.91 20.78
C PRO A 168 4.73 5.43 20.35
N GLU A 169 5.28 6.37 21.11
CA GLU A 169 6.72 6.67 20.99
C GLU A 169 7.54 5.48 21.50
N PRO A 170 8.69 5.16 20.87
CA PRO A 170 9.40 5.92 19.84
C PRO A 170 8.98 5.61 18.39
N GLU A 171 8.03 4.69 18.17
CA GLU A 171 7.66 4.18 16.85
C GLU A 171 6.98 5.24 15.98
N ARG A 172 6.13 6.07 16.58
CA ARG A 172 5.50 7.21 15.91
C ARG A 172 6.52 8.12 15.25
N THR A 173 7.50 8.62 16.01
CA THR A 173 8.56 9.50 15.47
C THR A 173 9.33 8.82 14.34
N ARG A 174 9.74 7.56 14.53
CA ARG A 174 10.48 6.79 13.52
C ARG A 174 9.69 6.64 12.22
N SER A 175 8.40 6.39 12.33
CA SER A 175 7.49 6.18 11.20
C SER A 175 7.23 7.46 10.44
N LEU A 176 6.97 8.56 11.15
CA LEU A 176 6.80 9.89 10.54
C LEU A 176 8.10 10.39 9.87
N MET A 177 9.27 10.16 10.47
CA MET A 177 10.56 10.48 9.82
C MET A 177 10.76 9.66 8.53
N SER A 178 10.39 8.38 8.56
CA SER A 178 10.44 7.49 7.40
C SER A 178 9.48 7.95 6.30
N LEU A 179 8.27 8.37 6.66
CA LEU A 179 7.28 8.94 5.74
C LEU A 179 7.80 10.21 5.07
N VAL A 180 8.38 11.14 5.85
CA VAL A 180 8.96 12.38 5.32
C VAL A 180 10.09 12.09 4.34
N ALA A 181 11.00 11.17 4.69
CA ALA A 181 12.08 10.75 3.80
C ALA A 181 11.54 10.15 2.49
N ALA A 182 10.51 9.30 2.58
CA ALA A 182 9.90 8.65 1.43
C ALA A 182 9.19 9.66 0.51
N LEU A 183 8.36 10.56 1.05
CA LEU A 183 7.67 11.61 0.29
C LEU A 183 8.64 12.58 -0.40
N ALA A 184 9.75 12.95 0.27
CA ALA A 184 10.80 13.77 -0.33
C ALA A 184 11.50 13.06 -1.50
N SER A 185 11.69 11.74 -1.37
CA SER A 185 12.36 10.90 -2.38
C SER A 185 11.49 10.66 -3.61
N THR A 186 10.22 10.32 -3.42
CA THR A 186 9.28 10.02 -4.51
C THR A 186 8.80 11.30 -5.20
N GLY A 187 8.84 12.44 -4.50
CA GLY A 187 8.20 13.66 -4.99
C GLY A 187 6.69 13.63 -4.89
N GLY A 188 6.17 12.89 -3.92
CA GLY A 188 4.75 12.77 -3.64
C GLY A 188 4.09 14.11 -3.29
N SER A 189 2.81 14.04 -2.92
CA SER A 189 1.99 15.22 -2.63
C SER A 189 2.66 16.16 -1.61
N ARG A 190 2.79 17.44 -1.98
CA ARG A 190 3.31 18.49 -1.10
C ARG A 190 2.47 18.64 0.16
N ASP A 191 1.16 18.45 0.05
CA ASP A 191 0.24 18.54 1.17
C ASP A 191 0.43 17.37 2.14
N ARG A 192 0.64 16.15 1.60
CA ARG A 192 1.01 14.98 2.40
C ARG A 192 2.34 15.19 3.14
N LEU A 193 3.34 15.75 2.46
CA LEU A 193 4.64 16.06 3.09
C LEU A 193 4.48 17.12 4.19
N LYS A 194 3.74 18.20 3.93
CA LYS A 194 3.47 19.25 4.92
C LYS A 194 2.77 18.68 6.16
N LYS A 195 1.76 17.82 5.99
CA LYS A 195 1.06 17.19 7.10
C LYS A 195 1.97 16.30 7.96
N ALA A 196 2.83 15.50 7.33
CA ALA A 196 3.80 14.68 8.05
C ALA A 196 4.80 15.53 8.88
N LEU A 197 5.26 16.65 8.31
CA LEU A 197 6.14 17.60 9.00
C LEU A 197 5.43 18.27 10.19
N GLU A 198 4.18 18.67 10.03
CA GLU A 198 3.38 19.27 11.11
C GLU A 198 3.27 18.32 12.32
N LEU A 199 2.97 17.04 12.08
CA LEU A 199 2.87 16.04 13.14
C LEU A 199 4.20 15.80 13.87
N LEU A 200 5.32 15.78 13.15
CA LEU A 200 6.67 15.67 13.76
C LEU A 200 7.05 16.88 14.59
N ILE A 201 6.69 18.08 14.14
CA ILE A 201 7.03 19.33 14.84
C ILE A 201 6.19 19.48 16.12
N GLN A 202 4.94 18.98 16.12
CA GLN A 202 4.07 19.04 17.29
C GLN A 202 4.59 18.21 18.47
N SER A 203 5.10 17.01 18.20
CA SER A 203 5.66 16.11 19.20
C SER A 203 6.60 15.11 18.53
N HIS A 204 7.69 14.77 19.21
CA HIS A 204 8.58 13.68 18.81
C HIS A 204 9.38 13.15 20.00
N ASP A 205 9.86 11.93 19.85
CA ASP A 205 10.94 11.38 20.66
C ASP A 205 12.29 11.97 20.18
N ASP A 206 13.01 12.64 21.07
CA ASP A 206 14.26 13.35 20.75
C ASP A 206 15.30 12.43 20.11
N GLN A 207 15.47 11.21 20.64
CA GLN A 207 16.48 10.28 20.15
C GLN A 207 16.19 9.82 18.72
N GLN A 208 14.95 9.40 18.44
CA GLN A 208 14.57 9.01 17.08
C GLN A 208 14.58 10.20 16.13
N TYR A 209 14.22 11.39 16.61
CA TYR A 209 14.24 12.60 15.80
C TYR A 209 15.66 12.96 15.36
N GLU A 210 16.63 12.94 16.26
CA GLU A 210 18.05 13.17 15.93
C GLU A 210 18.58 12.13 14.95
N GLN A 211 18.30 10.84 15.19
CA GLN A 211 18.69 9.76 14.28
C GLN A 211 18.08 9.95 12.88
N GLY A 212 16.81 10.37 12.80
CA GLY A 212 16.13 10.66 11.55
C GLY A 212 16.72 11.86 10.82
N LEU A 213 17.11 12.94 11.53
CA LEU A 213 17.77 14.10 10.94
C LEU A 213 19.11 13.71 10.31
N ASP A 214 19.89 12.91 11.01
CA ASP A 214 21.19 12.45 10.53
C ASP A 214 21.03 11.52 9.31
N ALA A 215 20.01 10.65 9.31
CA ALA A 215 19.66 9.84 8.15
C ALA A 215 19.26 10.71 6.94
N LEU A 216 18.37 11.68 7.11
CA LEU A 216 17.95 12.62 6.05
C LEU A 216 19.13 13.42 5.48
N SER A 217 20.03 13.89 6.35
CA SER A 217 21.28 14.55 5.96
C SER A 217 22.16 13.62 5.11
N GLY A 218 22.31 12.35 5.52
CA GLY A 218 23.01 11.33 4.73
C GLY A 218 22.35 11.04 3.37
N HIS A 219 21.02 11.07 3.28
CA HIS A 219 20.30 10.97 2.02
C HIS A 219 20.56 12.19 1.11
N TRP A 220 20.59 13.40 1.67
CA TRP A 220 20.90 14.62 0.91
C TRP A 220 22.32 14.58 0.33
N GLU A 221 23.31 14.17 1.13
CA GLU A 221 24.70 14.04 0.66
C GLU A 221 24.82 13.00 -0.47
N ARG A 222 24.10 11.88 -0.36
CA ARG A 222 24.04 10.88 -1.45
C ARG A 222 23.36 11.44 -2.71
N ALA A 223 22.26 12.17 -2.57
CA ALA A 223 21.56 12.79 -3.70
C ALA A 223 22.46 13.82 -4.42
N LYS A 224 23.18 14.64 -3.66
CA LYS A 224 24.17 15.60 -4.16
C LYS A 224 25.30 14.91 -4.94
N LYS A 225 25.92 13.87 -4.35
CA LYS A 225 26.97 13.08 -5.02
C LYS A 225 26.48 12.41 -6.30
N ALA A 226 25.25 11.90 -6.30
CA ALA A 226 24.60 11.30 -7.46
C ALA A 226 24.04 12.32 -8.47
N LYS A 227 24.24 13.63 -8.23
CA LYS A 227 23.73 14.74 -9.07
C LYS A 227 22.21 14.71 -9.28
N ARG A 228 21.45 14.19 -8.31
CA ARG A 228 19.97 14.16 -8.32
C ARG A 228 19.42 15.48 -7.78
N THR A 229 19.55 16.55 -8.54
CA THR A 229 19.25 17.93 -8.13
C THR A 229 17.84 18.11 -7.56
N ASN A 230 16.80 17.56 -8.21
CA ASN A 230 15.42 17.67 -7.73
C ASN A 230 15.22 17.00 -6.37
N HIS A 231 15.79 15.82 -6.17
CA HIS A 231 15.71 15.10 -4.91
C HIS A 231 16.51 15.82 -3.82
N GLN A 232 17.72 16.29 -4.14
CA GLN A 232 18.54 17.10 -3.25
C GLN A 232 17.77 18.34 -2.75
N SER A 233 17.16 19.13 -3.64
CA SER A 233 16.42 20.34 -3.27
C SER A 233 15.21 20.04 -2.37
N ARG A 234 14.51 18.92 -2.60
CA ARG A 234 13.38 18.49 -1.75
C ARG A 234 13.84 18.12 -0.34
N LEU A 235 14.91 17.32 -0.23
CA LEU A 235 15.50 16.96 1.06
C LEU A 235 16.03 18.20 1.80
N GLU A 236 16.63 19.15 1.09
CA GLU A 236 17.11 20.39 1.67
C GLU A 236 15.97 21.23 2.27
N ALA A 237 14.84 21.32 1.57
CA ALA A 237 13.65 22.01 2.08
C ALA A 237 13.08 21.34 3.34
N VAL A 238 13.04 20.00 3.36
CA VAL A 238 12.64 19.21 4.54
C VAL A 238 13.59 19.45 5.70
N LEU A 239 14.89 19.34 5.48
CA LEU A 239 15.91 19.54 6.50
C LEU A 239 15.88 20.97 7.06
N LYS A 240 15.62 21.98 6.23
CA LYS A 240 15.41 23.36 6.69
C LYS A 240 14.18 23.50 7.61
N ALA A 241 13.13 22.71 7.34
CA ALA A 241 11.93 22.70 8.17
C ALA A 241 12.17 22.03 9.53
N LEU A 242 12.97 20.96 9.58
CA LEU A 242 13.16 20.12 10.78
C LEU A 242 14.42 20.45 11.59
N ASP A 243 15.58 20.58 10.95
CA ASP A 243 16.87 20.74 11.63
C ASP A 243 17.08 22.19 12.10
N LYS A 244 16.74 22.45 13.36
CA LYS A 244 16.92 23.78 14.00
C LYS A 244 18.24 23.95 14.73
N ARG A 245 19.12 22.93 14.70
CA ARG A 245 20.42 22.99 15.38
C ARG A 245 21.32 24.00 14.66
N PRO A 246 21.99 24.93 15.37
CA PRO A 246 22.87 25.89 14.74
C PRO A 246 24.04 25.19 14.03
N ARG A 247 24.58 25.83 13.00
CA ARG A 247 25.81 25.32 12.36
C ARG A 247 27.02 25.53 13.26
N THR A 248 27.90 24.54 13.28
CA THR A 248 29.22 24.67 13.87
C THR A 248 30.16 25.48 12.95
N PRO A 249 31.21 26.12 13.47
CA PRO A 249 32.18 26.85 12.64
C PRO A 249 32.81 25.98 11.53
N GLY A 250 33.08 24.71 11.81
CA GLY A 250 33.60 23.76 10.80
C GLY A 250 32.60 23.47 9.68
N GLU A 251 31.31 23.38 10.00
CA GLU A 251 30.26 23.21 9.00
C GLU A 251 30.10 24.46 8.14
N MET A 252 30.21 25.66 8.71
CA MET A 252 30.21 26.93 7.97
C MET A 252 31.35 26.98 6.95
N LEU A 253 32.58 26.64 7.37
CA LEU A 253 33.76 26.65 6.52
C LEU A 253 33.71 25.60 5.40
N THR A 254 33.15 24.42 5.67
CA THR A 254 33.11 23.30 4.71
C THR A 254 31.87 23.29 3.82
N GLY A 255 30.91 24.19 4.07
CA GLY A 255 29.62 24.19 3.37
C GLY A 255 28.73 22.98 3.69
N ARG A 256 28.99 22.27 4.79
CA ARG A 256 28.12 21.18 5.29
C ARG A 256 26.87 21.75 5.95
N ARG A 257 25.76 21.00 5.87
CA ARG A 257 24.42 21.37 6.35
C ARG A 257 24.00 22.77 5.88
N PRO A 258 23.97 23.05 4.56
CA PRO A 258 23.63 24.37 4.04
C PRO A 258 22.21 24.86 4.40
N TRP A 259 21.32 23.94 4.81
CA TRP A 259 19.97 24.25 5.26
C TRP A 259 19.89 24.83 6.68
N ALA A 260 20.90 24.57 7.52
CA ALA A 260 20.93 25.05 8.90
C ALA A 260 21.38 26.52 8.95
N GLY A 261 20.68 27.31 9.75
CA GLY A 261 20.97 28.73 9.98
C GLY A 261 22.12 28.95 10.96
#